data_AF-A0A0P0LJ70-F1
#
_entry.id   AF-A0A0P0LJ70-F1
#
_cell.length_a   1.000
_cell.length_b   1.000
_cell.length_c   1.000
_cell.angle_alpha   90.00
_cell.angle_beta   90.00
_cell.angle_gamma   90.00
#
_symmetry.space_group_name_H-M   'P 1'
#
loop_
_entity.id
_entity.type
_entity.pdbx_description
1 polymer ?
#
loop_
_entity_poly.entity_id
_entity_poly.type
_entity_poly.pdbx_seq_one_letter_code
_entity_poly.pdbx_strand_id
1 'polypeptide(L)'
;MKKKSLPVFFVGLLMCGCQMKEVINEYNVVPLPVTMSEQQGRFYLNSDVPIVVNASQEVKHIASGLSTTLLDIAGLKLKPTDELHENVPSIVFDSIPGMEKEAYKLSVTPQLIKITASAPNGFYYGLQTLYQLLPVDVYCKERARNAEWSVPCVEIEDAPTFRYRGAMLDVCRHFASIDYIKKFIDVLAAHKMNTFHWHLTDDQGWRIEIKKYPKLTEIGSQRSETMVDYFYTHYPFKYDGKPHGGFYTQDEIKEVVAYAQSKYITVIPEIELPGHALAAIASYPELSCTPDSTYEVCKLWGVFDQVFCPTDTFFQFMEGVMDEVVELFPSSYIHIGGDECPKTAWEQCEHCQKLIRELGLENDITPNPVDGRKHTKEEKLQSYIVSRVEKYLNSKGRNIIGWDEILEGGLAPTPQ
;
A
#
# COMPACT_ATOMS: atom_id res chain seq x y z
N MET A 1 -15.00 -93.67 -23.70
CA MET A 1 -14.27 -92.67 -22.89
C MET A 1 -13.32 -91.89 -23.80
N LYS A 2 -13.20 -90.57 -23.52
CA LYS A 2 -12.27 -89.55 -24.07
C LYS A 2 -12.62 -88.93 -25.43
N LYS A 3 -13.51 -87.92 -25.39
CA LYS A 3 -13.55 -86.81 -26.36
C LYS A 3 -12.44 -85.82 -25.99
N LYS A 4 -11.63 -85.40 -26.97
CA LYS A 4 -10.60 -84.35 -26.83
C LYS A 4 -11.26 -82.98 -27.00
N SER A 5 -11.13 -82.11 -26.01
CA SER A 5 -11.47 -80.68 -26.08
C SER A 5 -10.22 -79.88 -26.43
N LEU A 6 -10.36 -78.97 -27.40
CA LEU A 6 -9.33 -78.02 -27.83
C LEU A 6 -9.62 -76.68 -27.12
N PRO A 7 -8.68 -76.04 -26.41
CA PRO A 7 -8.93 -74.74 -25.81
C PRO A 7 -8.68 -73.64 -26.84
N VAL A 8 -9.69 -72.83 -27.11
CA VAL A 8 -9.58 -71.58 -27.87
C VAL A 8 -9.06 -70.51 -26.90
N PHE A 9 -7.86 -70.00 -27.14
CA PHE A 9 -7.30 -68.86 -26.42
C PHE A 9 -7.89 -67.56 -26.99
N PHE A 10 -8.72 -66.87 -26.20
CA PHE A 10 -9.17 -65.51 -26.48
C PHE A 10 -8.05 -64.55 -26.03
N VAL A 11 -7.38 -63.89 -26.99
CA VAL A 11 -6.47 -62.78 -26.70
C VAL A 11 -7.31 -61.52 -26.57
N GLY A 12 -7.56 -61.09 -25.34
CA GLY A 12 -8.19 -59.80 -25.04
C GLY A 12 -7.18 -58.67 -25.23
N LEU A 13 -7.46 -57.77 -26.17
CA LEU A 13 -6.76 -56.49 -26.32
C LEU A 13 -7.06 -55.64 -25.06
N LEU A 14 -6.06 -55.48 -24.18
CA LEU A 14 -6.07 -54.44 -23.15
C LEU A 14 -5.84 -53.10 -23.85
N MET A 15 -6.92 -52.39 -24.16
CA MET A 15 -6.87 -50.95 -24.44
C MET A 15 -6.47 -50.23 -23.15
N CYS A 16 -5.17 -49.95 -23.01
CA CYS A 16 -4.66 -49.04 -22.02
C CYS A 16 -5.08 -47.61 -22.42
N GLY A 17 -6.34 -47.27 -22.16
CA GLY A 17 -6.81 -45.89 -22.28
C GLY A 17 -6.06 -45.05 -21.27
N CYS A 18 -5.17 -44.16 -21.74
CA CYS A 18 -4.73 -43.02 -20.95
C CYS A 18 -5.98 -42.24 -20.55
N GLN A 19 -6.49 -42.47 -19.34
CA GLN A 19 -7.36 -41.50 -18.69
C GLN A 19 -6.48 -40.27 -18.45
N MET A 20 -6.53 -39.31 -19.37
CA MET A 20 -6.13 -37.94 -19.03
C MET A 20 -6.95 -37.56 -17.81
N LYS A 21 -6.27 -37.34 -16.69
CA LYS A 21 -6.89 -36.87 -15.46
C LYS A 21 -7.61 -35.58 -15.82
N GLU A 22 -8.92 -35.56 -15.73
CA GLU A 22 -9.72 -34.38 -16.06
C GLU A 22 -9.33 -33.28 -15.06
N VAL A 23 -8.65 -32.25 -15.56
CA VAL A 23 -8.22 -31.12 -14.73
C VAL A 23 -9.45 -30.28 -14.47
N ILE A 24 -9.90 -30.25 -13.22
CA ILE A 24 -11.06 -29.48 -12.79
C ILE A 24 -10.73 -27.99 -12.95
N ASN A 25 -11.65 -27.24 -13.57
CA ASN A 25 -11.53 -25.79 -13.64
C ASN A 25 -11.82 -25.19 -12.26
N GLU A 26 -10.85 -24.45 -11.72
CA GLU A 26 -10.95 -23.73 -10.46
C GLU A 26 -10.72 -22.23 -10.71
N TYR A 27 -11.61 -21.38 -10.18
CA TYR A 27 -11.61 -19.93 -10.40
C TYR A 27 -11.43 -19.19 -9.07
N ASN A 28 -10.26 -19.36 -8.44
CA ASN A 28 -9.95 -18.82 -7.12
C ASN A 28 -9.49 -17.35 -7.19
N VAL A 29 -10.38 -16.47 -7.66
CA VAL A 29 -10.08 -15.04 -7.86
C VAL A 29 -10.55 -14.20 -6.65
N VAL A 30 -9.64 -13.42 -6.08
CA VAL A 30 -9.89 -12.46 -4.99
C VAL A 30 -9.20 -11.13 -5.31
N PRO A 31 -9.91 -9.98 -5.32
CA PRO A 31 -11.36 -9.82 -5.12
C PRO A 31 -12.18 -10.46 -6.25
N LEU A 32 -13.41 -10.88 -5.92
CA LEU A 32 -14.35 -11.43 -6.91
C LEU A 32 -14.64 -10.37 -7.98
N PRO A 33 -14.48 -10.68 -9.29
CA PRO A 33 -14.78 -9.73 -10.36
C PRO A 33 -16.26 -9.32 -10.38
N VAL A 34 -16.54 -8.12 -10.90
CA VAL A 34 -17.94 -7.65 -11.09
C VAL A 34 -18.78 -8.64 -11.88
N THR A 35 -18.21 -9.20 -12.96
CA THR A 35 -18.81 -10.32 -13.69
C THR A 35 -17.76 -11.38 -14.00
N MET A 36 -18.14 -12.64 -13.84
CA MET A 36 -17.32 -13.80 -14.19
C MET A 36 -18.23 -14.90 -14.74
N SER A 37 -17.95 -15.36 -15.96
CA SER A 37 -18.67 -16.42 -16.64
C SER A 37 -17.70 -17.56 -16.94
N GLU A 38 -17.78 -18.62 -16.15
CA GLU A 38 -16.96 -19.83 -16.30
C GLU A 38 -17.24 -20.51 -17.64
N GLN A 39 -16.19 -20.94 -18.34
CA GLN A 39 -16.30 -21.61 -19.63
C GLN A 39 -15.67 -23.01 -19.58
N GLN A 40 -15.99 -23.82 -20.59
CA GLN A 40 -15.42 -25.15 -20.73
C GLN A 40 -14.01 -25.08 -21.36
N GLY A 41 -13.13 -25.97 -20.90
CA GLY A 41 -11.77 -26.10 -21.42
C GLY A 41 -10.74 -25.25 -20.69
N ARG A 42 -9.50 -25.28 -21.22
CA ARG A 42 -8.32 -24.61 -20.65
C ARG A 42 -7.41 -24.10 -21.78
N PHE A 43 -6.73 -22.99 -21.54
CA PHE A 43 -5.60 -22.53 -22.35
C PHE A 43 -4.31 -23.12 -21.78
N TYR A 44 -3.51 -23.82 -22.60
CA TYR A 44 -2.24 -24.42 -22.17
C TYR A 44 -1.06 -23.54 -22.58
N LEU A 45 -0.21 -23.20 -21.62
CA LEU A 45 0.99 -22.40 -21.85
C LEU A 45 2.18 -23.28 -22.25
N ASN A 46 2.92 -22.84 -23.26
CA ASN A 46 4.19 -23.42 -23.66
C ASN A 46 5.09 -22.33 -24.28
N SER A 47 6.34 -22.68 -24.62
CA SER A 47 7.32 -21.70 -25.14
C SER A 47 7.07 -21.24 -26.59
N ASP A 48 6.04 -21.78 -27.26
CA ASP A 48 5.64 -21.35 -28.61
C ASP A 48 4.42 -20.42 -28.58
N VAL A 49 3.78 -20.22 -27.43
CA VAL A 49 2.71 -19.23 -27.27
C VAL A 49 3.30 -17.82 -27.41
N PRO A 50 2.88 -17.04 -28.44
CA PRO A 50 3.32 -15.67 -28.59
C PRO A 50 2.54 -14.72 -27.68
N ILE A 51 3.17 -13.59 -27.36
CA ILE A 51 2.51 -12.44 -26.74
C ILE A 51 2.42 -11.31 -27.77
N VAL A 52 1.20 -10.87 -28.07
CA VAL A 52 0.89 -9.74 -28.95
C VAL A 52 0.44 -8.57 -28.09
N VAL A 53 0.99 -7.37 -28.33
CA VAL A 53 0.62 -6.17 -27.57
C VAL A 53 0.23 -5.05 -28.52
N ASN A 54 -1.07 -4.85 -28.68
CA ASN A 54 -1.69 -3.77 -29.44
C ASN A 54 -2.06 -2.60 -28.51
N ALA A 55 -1.06 -2.08 -27.81
CA ALA A 55 -1.22 -1.05 -26.79
C ALA A 55 0.05 -0.20 -26.63
N SER A 56 0.04 0.71 -25.65
CA SER A 56 1.17 1.62 -25.39
C SER A 56 2.46 0.88 -24.98
N GLN A 57 3.59 1.59 -25.03
CA GLN A 57 4.88 1.07 -24.57
C GLN A 57 4.86 0.64 -23.10
N GLU A 58 4.08 1.32 -22.27
CA GLU A 58 3.89 0.97 -20.84
C GLU A 58 3.19 -0.39 -20.70
N VAL A 59 2.19 -0.68 -21.54
CA VAL A 59 1.52 -1.99 -21.55
C VAL A 59 2.45 -3.09 -22.09
N LYS A 60 3.35 -2.77 -23.02
CA LYS A 60 4.42 -3.71 -23.42
C LYS A 60 5.30 -4.09 -22.24
N HIS A 61 5.60 -3.14 -21.34
CA HIS A 61 6.34 -3.44 -20.11
C HIS A 61 5.53 -4.34 -19.15
N ILE A 62 4.24 -4.08 -18.96
CA ILE A 62 3.35 -4.95 -18.18
C ILE A 62 3.36 -6.39 -18.72
N ALA A 63 3.20 -6.56 -20.04
CA ALA A 63 3.22 -7.87 -20.69
C ALA A 63 4.59 -8.56 -20.58
N SER A 64 5.69 -7.79 -20.59
CA SER A 64 7.04 -8.34 -20.36
C SER A 64 7.22 -8.88 -18.93
N GLY A 65 6.49 -8.33 -17.96
CA GLY A 65 6.42 -8.86 -16.60
C GLY A 65 5.88 -10.28 -16.56
N LEU A 66 4.79 -10.57 -17.27
CA LEU A 66 4.25 -11.93 -17.42
C LEU A 66 5.29 -12.89 -18.02
N SER A 67 5.97 -12.44 -19.08
CA SER A 67 7.02 -13.24 -19.74
C SER A 67 8.17 -13.58 -18.80
N THR A 68 8.58 -12.61 -17.99
CA THR A 68 9.67 -12.77 -17.01
C THR A 68 9.26 -13.75 -15.92
N THR A 69 8.09 -13.56 -15.31
CA THR A 69 7.55 -14.47 -14.29
C THR A 69 7.45 -15.91 -14.79
N LEU A 70 6.91 -16.12 -16.00
CA LEU A 70 6.78 -17.47 -16.56
C LEU A 70 8.13 -18.07 -16.97
N LEU A 71 9.12 -17.27 -17.39
CA LEU A 71 10.47 -17.76 -17.65
C LEU A 71 11.15 -18.23 -16.35
N ASP A 72 11.02 -17.45 -15.29
CA ASP A 72 11.68 -17.72 -14.01
C ASP A 72 11.04 -18.93 -13.32
N ILE A 73 9.72 -18.92 -13.19
CA ILE A 73 8.97 -19.91 -12.41
C ILE A 73 8.60 -21.15 -13.23
N ALA A 74 8.15 -20.99 -14.48
CA ALA A 74 7.72 -22.11 -15.33
C ALA A 74 8.83 -22.62 -16.27
N GLY A 75 9.85 -21.79 -16.55
CA GLY A 75 10.81 -22.07 -17.62
C GLY A 75 10.25 -21.89 -19.02
N LEU A 76 9.11 -21.21 -19.15
CA LEU A 76 8.44 -20.98 -20.43
C LEU A 76 8.91 -19.66 -21.02
N LYS A 77 9.64 -19.73 -22.14
CA LYS A 77 10.11 -18.55 -22.85
C LYS A 77 9.06 -18.11 -23.87
N LEU A 78 8.13 -17.26 -23.43
CA LEU A 78 7.15 -16.66 -24.33
C LEU A 78 7.83 -15.70 -25.31
N LYS A 79 7.33 -15.64 -26.55
CA LYS A 79 7.93 -14.84 -27.64
C LYS A 79 7.03 -13.63 -27.94
N PRO A 80 7.49 -12.39 -27.68
CA PRO A 80 6.80 -11.21 -28.16
C PRO A 80 6.75 -11.19 -29.69
N THR A 81 5.61 -10.81 -30.27
CA THR A 81 5.43 -10.61 -31.70
C THR A 81 4.49 -9.44 -31.95
N ASP A 82 4.64 -8.78 -33.10
CA ASP A 82 3.76 -7.69 -33.52
C ASP A 82 2.56 -8.21 -34.35
N GLU A 83 2.59 -9.49 -34.76
CA GLU A 83 1.55 -10.10 -35.61
C GLU A 83 0.79 -11.21 -34.88
N LEU A 84 -0.54 -11.14 -34.92
CA LEU A 84 -1.42 -12.23 -34.52
C LEU A 84 -1.58 -13.20 -35.68
N HIS A 85 -1.16 -14.45 -35.50
CA HIS A 85 -1.33 -15.50 -36.50
C HIS A 85 -2.59 -16.34 -36.24
N GLU A 86 -3.36 -16.62 -37.28
CA GLU A 86 -4.54 -17.49 -37.18
C GLU A 86 -4.15 -18.90 -36.74
N ASN A 87 -5.01 -19.52 -35.92
CA ASN A 87 -4.83 -20.89 -35.39
C ASN A 87 -3.58 -21.12 -34.52
N VAL A 88 -2.90 -20.06 -34.11
CA VAL A 88 -1.80 -20.14 -33.13
C VAL A 88 -2.33 -19.69 -31.75
N PRO A 89 -2.32 -20.56 -30.73
CA PRO A 89 -2.72 -20.17 -29.37
C PRO A 89 -1.89 -18.99 -28.88
N SER A 90 -2.53 -17.88 -28.53
CA SER A 90 -1.84 -16.60 -28.30
C SER A 90 -2.32 -15.89 -27.03
N ILE A 91 -1.45 -15.03 -26.47
CA ILE A 91 -1.82 -14.06 -25.42
C ILE A 91 -1.83 -12.67 -26.04
N VAL A 92 -2.90 -11.92 -25.88
CA VAL A 92 -3.11 -10.62 -26.52
C VAL A 92 -3.47 -9.56 -25.48
N PHE A 93 -2.75 -8.45 -25.51
CA PHE A 93 -3.09 -7.22 -24.81
C PHE A 93 -3.60 -6.22 -25.83
N ASP A 94 -4.88 -5.86 -25.76
CA ASP A 94 -5.56 -5.07 -26.80
C ASP A 94 -6.17 -3.79 -26.21
N SER A 95 -5.77 -2.63 -26.72
CA SER A 95 -6.26 -1.35 -26.23
C SER A 95 -7.57 -0.98 -26.91
N ILE A 96 -8.60 -0.66 -26.11
CA ILE A 96 -9.86 -0.10 -26.63
C ILE A 96 -10.23 1.21 -25.90
N PRO A 97 -10.83 2.18 -26.59
CA PRO A 97 -11.28 3.41 -25.96
C PRO A 97 -12.54 3.20 -25.12
N GLY A 98 -12.85 4.16 -24.24
CA GLY A 98 -14.15 4.27 -23.57
C GLY A 98 -14.36 3.43 -22.31
N MET A 99 -13.31 2.79 -21.79
CA MET A 99 -13.35 2.13 -20.47
C MET A 99 -12.82 3.06 -19.38
N GLU A 100 -13.32 2.89 -18.14
CA GLU A 100 -12.75 3.53 -16.96
C GLU A 100 -11.27 3.16 -16.77
N LYS A 101 -10.49 4.06 -16.15
CA LYS A 101 -9.02 3.96 -16.05
C LYS A 101 -8.52 2.61 -15.50
N GLU A 102 -9.23 2.04 -14.54
CA GLU A 102 -8.85 0.80 -13.85
C GLU A 102 -9.67 -0.41 -14.28
N ALA A 103 -10.56 -0.26 -15.28
CA ALA A 103 -11.40 -1.35 -15.77
C ALA A 103 -10.67 -2.23 -16.79
N TYR A 104 -11.02 -3.50 -16.84
CA TYR A 104 -10.50 -4.45 -17.83
C TYR A 104 -11.54 -5.52 -18.20
N LYS A 105 -11.30 -6.17 -19.33
CA LYS A 105 -11.93 -7.44 -19.70
C LYS A 105 -10.86 -8.50 -19.86
N LEU A 106 -11.12 -9.71 -19.39
CA LEU A 106 -10.27 -10.89 -19.59
C LEU A 106 -11.10 -12.01 -20.22
N SER A 107 -10.71 -12.43 -21.41
CA SER A 107 -11.29 -13.57 -22.13
C SER A 107 -10.24 -14.67 -22.22
N VAL A 108 -10.59 -15.87 -21.77
CA VAL A 108 -9.77 -17.08 -21.87
C VAL A 108 -10.56 -18.15 -22.60
N THR A 109 -10.02 -18.58 -23.73
CA THR A 109 -10.50 -19.71 -24.54
C THR A 109 -9.34 -20.70 -24.73
N PRO A 110 -9.56 -21.90 -25.30
CA PRO A 110 -8.46 -22.83 -25.54
C PRO A 110 -7.41 -22.33 -26.55
N GLN A 111 -7.70 -21.26 -27.31
CA GLN A 111 -6.82 -20.68 -28.33
C GLN A 111 -6.39 -19.24 -28.05
N LEU A 112 -6.94 -18.58 -27.03
CA LEU A 112 -6.69 -17.16 -26.81
C LEU A 112 -6.82 -16.80 -25.33
N ILE A 113 -5.82 -16.10 -24.80
CA ILE A 113 -5.96 -15.26 -23.62
C ILE A 113 -5.94 -13.81 -24.11
N LYS A 114 -7.01 -13.05 -23.87
CA LYS A 114 -7.09 -11.64 -24.27
C LYS A 114 -7.41 -10.76 -23.07
N ILE A 115 -6.52 -9.81 -22.78
CA ILE A 115 -6.76 -8.72 -21.83
C ILE A 115 -7.05 -7.46 -22.62
N THR A 116 -8.16 -6.81 -22.31
CA THR A 116 -8.62 -5.59 -22.98
C THR A 116 -8.83 -4.48 -21.95
N ALA A 117 -8.26 -3.30 -22.19
CA ALA A 117 -8.43 -2.13 -21.33
C ALA A 117 -8.19 -0.82 -22.11
N SER A 118 -8.55 0.32 -21.51
CA SER A 118 -8.30 1.66 -22.08
C SER A 118 -7.02 2.32 -21.55
N ALA A 119 -6.52 1.88 -20.40
CA ALA A 119 -5.38 2.47 -19.73
C ALA A 119 -4.47 1.39 -19.10
N PRO A 120 -3.17 1.69 -18.89
CA PRO A 120 -2.21 0.74 -18.34
C PRO A 120 -2.62 0.10 -17.00
N ASN A 121 -3.25 0.85 -16.09
CA ASN A 121 -3.77 0.32 -14.81
C ASN A 121 -4.76 -0.84 -15.02
N GLY A 122 -5.69 -0.71 -15.98
CA GLY A 122 -6.64 -1.77 -16.30
C GLY A 122 -5.94 -3.05 -16.78
N PHE A 123 -4.96 -2.92 -17.67
CA PHE A 123 -4.14 -4.07 -18.11
C PHE A 123 -3.40 -4.73 -16.94
N TYR A 124 -2.85 -3.92 -16.04
CA TYR A 124 -2.15 -4.42 -14.86
C TYR A 124 -3.08 -5.23 -13.95
N TYR A 125 -4.29 -4.73 -13.65
CA TYR A 125 -5.25 -5.47 -12.83
C TYR A 125 -5.82 -6.71 -13.52
N GLY A 126 -6.02 -6.65 -14.84
CA GLY A 126 -6.36 -7.85 -15.61
C GLY A 126 -5.27 -8.91 -15.56
N LEU A 127 -4.01 -8.49 -15.56
CA LEU A 127 -2.87 -9.39 -15.36
C LEU A 127 -2.83 -9.95 -13.93
N GLN A 128 -3.21 -9.20 -12.89
CA GLN A 128 -3.33 -9.75 -11.54
C GLN A 128 -4.39 -10.85 -11.45
N THR A 129 -5.53 -10.67 -12.12
CA THR A 129 -6.55 -11.73 -12.25
C THR A 129 -6.02 -12.94 -12.99
N LEU A 130 -5.30 -12.74 -14.10
CA LEU A 130 -4.66 -13.84 -14.83
C LEU A 130 -3.67 -14.61 -13.94
N TYR A 131 -2.87 -13.92 -13.11
CA TYR A 131 -1.99 -14.60 -12.16
C TYR A 131 -2.74 -15.48 -11.16
N GLN A 132 -3.91 -15.06 -10.68
CA GLN A 132 -4.72 -15.87 -9.76
C GLN A 132 -5.39 -17.07 -10.44
N LEU A 133 -5.60 -17.02 -11.75
CA LEU A 133 -6.12 -18.13 -12.54
C LEU A 133 -5.03 -19.12 -12.99
N LEU A 134 -3.76 -18.74 -12.88
CA LEU A 134 -2.63 -19.64 -13.08
C LEU A 134 -2.46 -20.58 -11.88
N PRO A 135 -1.69 -21.67 -12.02
CA PRO A 135 -1.31 -22.50 -10.88
C PRO A 135 -0.67 -21.67 -9.77
N VAL A 136 -0.97 -22.00 -8.51
CA VAL A 136 -0.44 -21.31 -7.31
C VAL A 136 1.09 -21.22 -7.31
N ASP A 137 1.75 -22.16 -7.98
CA ASP A 137 3.19 -22.16 -8.22
C ASP A 137 3.73 -20.86 -8.82
N VAL A 138 2.90 -20.07 -9.53
CA VAL A 138 3.29 -18.76 -10.08
C VAL A 138 3.81 -17.77 -9.02
N TYR A 139 3.44 -17.98 -7.76
CA TYR A 139 3.89 -17.17 -6.62
C TYR A 139 5.08 -17.78 -5.85
N CYS A 140 5.60 -18.94 -6.27
CA CYS A 140 6.75 -19.57 -5.63
C CYS A 140 8.05 -18.83 -5.96
N LYS A 141 9.08 -19.04 -5.14
CA LYS A 141 10.43 -18.50 -5.38
C LYS A 141 11.30 -19.41 -6.25
N GLU A 142 10.97 -20.69 -6.30
CA GLU A 142 11.74 -21.71 -7.02
C GLU A 142 10.97 -22.18 -8.25
N ARG A 143 11.71 -22.72 -9.23
CA ARG A 143 11.13 -23.16 -10.50
C ARG A 143 10.22 -24.37 -10.31
N ALA A 144 8.94 -24.22 -10.65
CA ALA A 144 7.94 -25.28 -10.57
C ALA A 144 7.86 -26.09 -11.89
N ARG A 145 8.80 -27.04 -12.03
CA ARG A 145 8.97 -27.85 -13.26
C ARG A 145 7.85 -28.86 -13.53
N ASN A 146 7.07 -29.22 -12.50
CA ASN A 146 6.05 -30.25 -12.58
C ASN A 146 4.61 -29.67 -12.53
N ALA A 147 4.47 -28.35 -12.46
CA ALA A 147 3.16 -27.71 -12.48
C ALA A 147 2.56 -27.78 -13.90
N GLU A 148 1.26 -27.99 -13.99
CA GLU A 148 0.54 -27.88 -15.25
C GLU A 148 0.23 -26.41 -15.52
N TRP A 149 1.02 -25.79 -16.39
CA TRP A 149 0.85 -24.39 -16.76
C TRP A 149 -0.32 -24.23 -17.74
N SER A 150 -1.52 -24.10 -17.17
CA SER A 150 -2.76 -23.89 -17.91
C SER A 150 -3.69 -22.93 -17.15
N VAL A 151 -4.58 -22.27 -17.88
CA VAL A 151 -5.57 -21.31 -17.35
C VAL A 151 -6.97 -21.80 -17.72
N PRO A 152 -7.93 -21.88 -16.78
CA PRO A 152 -9.29 -22.28 -17.13
C PRO A 152 -9.97 -21.22 -18.01
N CYS A 153 -10.80 -21.67 -18.96
CA CYS A 153 -11.53 -20.76 -19.83
C CYS A 153 -12.54 -19.93 -19.04
N VAL A 154 -12.60 -18.62 -19.27
CA VAL A 154 -13.46 -17.70 -18.53
C VAL A 154 -13.67 -16.40 -19.30
N GLU A 155 -14.81 -15.77 -19.11
CA GLU A 155 -15.06 -14.38 -19.51
C GLU A 155 -15.25 -13.53 -18.26
N ILE A 156 -14.45 -12.47 -18.11
CA ILE A 156 -14.46 -11.55 -16.97
C ILE A 156 -14.56 -10.12 -17.48
N GLU A 157 -15.49 -9.35 -16.93
CA GLU A 157 -15.49 -7.88 -17.01
C GLU A 157 -15.46 -7.32 -15.60
N ASP A 158 -14.50 -6.42 -15.34
CA ASP A 158 -14.21 -5.99 -13.98
C ASP A 158 -13.78 -4.53 -13.92
N ALA A 159 -14.16 -3.88 -12.82
CA ALA A 159 -13.84 -2.49 -12.50
C ALA A 159 -13.96 -2.28 -10.99
N PRO A 160 -13.13 -1.43 -10.38
CA PRO A 160 -13.19 -1.21 -8.94
C PRO A 160 -14.43 -0.41 -8.54
N THR A 161 -15.10 -0.82 -7.46
CA THR A 161 -16.18 -0.03 -6.85
C THR A 161 -15.69 1.29 -6.27
N PHE A 162 -14.52 1.28 -5.62
CA PHE A 162 -13.92 2.44 -4.99
C PHE A 162 -12.60 2.83 -5.68
N ARG A 163 -12.43 4.14 -5.94
CA ARG A 163 -11.20 4.68 -6.56
C ARG A 163 -10.00 4.66 -5.62
N TYR A 164 -10.22 4.77 -4.31
CA TYR A 164 -9.20 4.68 -3.28
C TYR A 164 -9.30 3.31 -2.59
N ARG A 165 -8.24 2.51 -2.68
CA ARG A 165 -8.15 1.18 -2.05
C ARG A 165 -6.80 1.07 -1.36
N GLY A 166 -6.79 1.48 -0.09
CA GLY A 166 -5.56 1.67 0.69
C GLY A 166 -5.34 0.60 1.75
N ALA A 167 -4.07 0.40 2.09
CA ALA A 167 -3.66 -0.24 3.32
C ALA A 167 -2.55 0.60 3.97
N MET A 168 -2.63 0.74 5.30
CA MET A 168 -1.61 1.43 6.08
C MET A 168 -0.61 0.44 6.68
N LEU A 169 0.67 0.81 6.71
CA LEU A 169 1.70 0.12 7.49
C LEU A 169 2.34 1.08 8.49
N ASP A 170 2.15 0.79 9.78
CA ASP A 170 2.91 1.40 10.87
C ASP A 170 4.31 0.79 10.92
N VAL A 171 5.31 1.64 10.68
CA VAL A 171 6.74 1.29 10.80
C VAL A 171 7.44 2.05 11.93
N CYS A 172 6.69 2.84 12.69
CA CYS A 172 7.16 3.65 13.82
C CYS A 172 7.24 2.80 15.08
N ARG A 173 6.17 2.08 15.39
CA ARG A 173 6.12 1.23 16.58
C ARG A 173 7.12 0.08 16.46
N HIS A 174 7.17 -0.54 15.28
CA HIS A 174 8.21 -1.52 14.90
C HIS A 174 8.73 -1.28 13.48
N PHE A 175 10.04 -1.11 13.35
CA PHE A 175 10.69 -0.84 12.07
C PHE A 175 10.60 -2.06 11.15
N ALA A 176 10.26 -1.82 9.88
CA ALA A 176 10.19 -2.85 8.84
C ALA A 176 11.29 -2.64 7.81
N SER A 177 12.01 -3.70 7.44
CA SER A 177 13.02 -3.62 6.38
C SER A 177 12.40 -3.27 5.01
N ILE A 178 13.19 -2.68 4.09
CA ILE A 178 12.79 -2.41 2.70
C ILE A 178 12.26 -3.66 1.99
N ASP A 179 12.87 -4.84 2.21
CA ASP A 179 12.41 -6.09 1.62
C ASP A 179 11.00 -6.49 2.10
N TYR A 180 10.71 -6.23 3.38
CA TYR A 180 9.36 -6.45 3.93
C TYR A 180 8.34 -5.49 3.31
N ILE A 181 8.70 -4.21 3.16
CA ILE A 181 7.83 -3.20 2.56
C ILE A 181 7.53 -3.54 1.10
N LYS A 182 8.53 -3.95 0.31
CA LYS A 182 8.33 -4.41 -1.07
C LYS A 182 7.40 -5.62 -1.12
N LYS A 183 7.58 -6.59 -0.23
CA LYS A 183 6.68 -7.75 -0.12
C LYS A 183 5.26 -7.33 0.27
N PHE A 184 5.10 -6.35 1.16
CA PHE A 184 3.79 -5.80 1.50
C PHE A 184 3.12 -5.19 0.26
N ILE A 185 3.86 -4.37 -0.51
CA ILE A 185 3.39 -3.79 -1.78
C ILE A 185 3.01 -4.88 -2.80
N ASP A 186 3.76 -5.97 -2.90
CA ASP A 186 3.40 -7.11 -3.75
C ASP A 186 2.03 -7.71 -3.36
N VAL A 187 1.77 -7.85 -2.06
CA VAL A 187 0.48 -8.33 -1.56
C VAL A 187 -0.63 -7.34 -1.89
N LEU A 188 -0.41 -6.03 -1.73
CA LEU A 188 -1.38 -5.00 -2.13
C LEU A 188 -1.72 -5.10 -3.62
N ALA A 189 -0.69 -5.23 -4.46
CA ALA A 189 -0.85 -5.32 -5.90
C ALA A 189 -1.63 -6.58 -6.31
N ALA A 190 -1.32 -7.73 -5.72
CA ALA A 190 -2.04 -8.98 -5.97
C ALA A 190 -3.54 -8.87 -5.65
N HIS A 191 -3.92 -8.03 -4.68
CA HIS A 191 -5.30 -7.76 -4.28
C HIS A 191 -5.90 -6.51 -4.95
N LYS A 192 -5.23 -5.96 -5.97
CA LYS A 192 -5.66 -4.77 -6.73
C LYS A 192 -5.86 -3.52 -5.86
N MET A 193 -5.20 -3.44 -4.70
CA MET A 193 -5.09 -2.19 -3.93
C MET A 193 -4.17 -1.23 -4.67
N ASN A 194 -4.44 0.08 -4.57
CA ASN A 194 -3.74 1.11 -5.35
C ASN A 194 -3.12 2.21 -4.49
N THR A 195 -3.23 2.11 -3.17
CA THR A 195 -2.66 3.08 -2.25
C THR A 195 -1.95 2.37 -1.11
N PHE A 196 -0.72 2.78 -0.84
CA PHE A 196 0.05 2.41 0.34
C PHE A 196 0.17 3.63 1.23
N HIS A 197 -0.50 3.61 2.38
CA HIS A 197 -0.37 4.64 3.41
C HIS A 197 0.81 4.27 4.33
N TRP A 198 1.85 5.09 4.33
CA TRP A 198 3.09 4.79 5.04
C TRP A 198 3.23 5.68 6.27
N HIS A 199 2.91 5.13 7.43
CA HIS A 199 2.99 5.82 8.72
C HIS A 199 4.44 5.87 9.21
N LEU A 200 5.09 7.03 9.05
CA LEU A 200 6.56 7.18 9.08
C LEU A 200 7.11 7.89 10.34
N THR A 201 6.25 8.50 11.15
CA THR A 201 6.65 9.19 12.38
C THR A 201 5.67 8.92 13.50
N ASP A 202 6.16 8.66 14.72
CA ASP A 202 5.33 8.54 15.93
C ASP A 202 6.20 8.76 17.19
N ASP A 203 5.62 8.62 18.37
CA ASP A 203 6.29 8.78 19.66
C ASP A 203 7.47 7.82 19.84
N GLN A 204 7.34 6.58 19.37
CA GLN A 204 8.33 5.51 19.55
C GLN A 204 9.34 5.41 18.41
N GLY A 205 9.26 6.31 17.41
CA GLY A 205 10.33 6.48 16.46
C GLY A 205 10.01 7.33 15.23
N TRP A 206 11.04 8.00 14.73
CA TRP A 206 11.05 8.74 13.48
C TRP A 206 11.78 7.94 12.39
N ARG A 207 11.11 7.64 11.28
CA ARG A 207 11.60 6.65 10.29
C ARG A 207 12.07 7.22 8.96
N ILE A 208 11.99 8.53 8.75
CA ILE A 208 12.35 9.17 7.48
C ILE A 208 13.57 10.09 7.62
N GLU A 209 14.56 9.94 6.75
CA GLU A 209 15.68 10.87 6.70
C GLU A 209 15.24 12.26 6.20
N ILE A 210 15.46 13.28 7.05
CA ILE A 210 15.32 14.70 6.69
C ILE A 210 16.69 15.34 6.82
N LYS A 211 17.32 15.69 5.69
CA LYS A 211 18.71 16.16 5.64
C LYS A 211 18.91 17.45 6.40
N LYS A 212 17.90 18.33 6.39
CA LYS A 212 17.92 19.59 7.15
C LYS A 212 17.91 19.36 8.67
N TYR A 213 17.35 18.24 9.13
CA TYR A 213 17.17 17.92 10.55
C TYR A 213 17.73 16.52 10.88
N PRO A 214 19.06 16.33 10.82
CA PRO A 214 19.68 15.00 10.92
C PRO A 214 19.39 14.29 12.25
N LYS A 215 19.20 15.03 13.34
CA LYS A 215 18.93 14.44 14.66
C LYS A 215 17.63 13.63 14.69
N LEU A 216 16.68 13.88 13.79
CA LEU A 216 15.47 13.08 13.69
C LEU A 216 15.78 11.60 13.44
N THR A 217 16.88 11.30 12.74
CA THR A 217 17.32 9.91 12.54
C THR A 217 18.49 9.52 13.44
N GLU A 218 19.40 10.45 13.81
CA GLU A 218 20.49 10.14 14.75
C GLU A 218 19.98 9.82 16.16
N ILE A 219 18.90 10.48 16.60
CA ILE A 219 18.26 10.28 17.92
C ILE A 219 16.88 9.68 17.74
N GLY A 220 15.99 10.37 17.01
CA GLY A 220 14.56 10.02 16.93
C GLY A 220 14.26 8.63 16.35
N SER A 221 15.20 8.01 15.63
CA SER A 221 15.00 6.66 15.09
C SER A 221 15.27 5.54 16.09
N GLN A 222 15.77 5.82 17.29
CA GLN A 222 16.22 4.81 18.24
C GLN A 222 15.57 4.98 19.61
N ARG A 223 15.07 3.88 20.18
CA ARG A 223 14.66 3.81 21.60
C ARG A 223 15.47 2.75 22.32
N SER A 224 15.71 2.95 23.62
CA SER A 224 16.61 2.08 24.39
C SER A 224 16.05 0.69 24.67
N GLU A 225 14.72 0.56 24.73
CA GLU A 225 13.98 -0.66 25.05
C GLU A 225 12.50 -0.49 24.66
N THR A 226 11.76 -1.59 24.71
CA THR A 226 10.34 -1.64 24.33
C THR A 226 9.51 -2.24 25.46
N MET A 227 8.34 -1.63 25.75
CA MET A 227 7.39 -2.18 26.72
C MET A 227 6.94 -3.59 26.33
N VAL A 228 6.95 -4.49 27.30
CA VAL A 228 6.45 -5.86 27.16
C VAL A 228 4.97 -5.91 27.54
N ASP A 229 4.18 -6.60 26.71
CA ASP A 229 2.73 -6.77 26.85
C ASP A 229 1.95 -5.44 26.75
N TYR A 230 0.69 -5.48 27.16
CA TYR A 230 -0.23 -4.35 27.11
C TYR A 230 -0.03 -3.41 28.31
N PHE A 231 -0.27 -2.11 28.11
CA PHE A 231 -0.03 -1.03 29.08
C PHE A 231 -0.55 -1.32 30.49
N TYR A 232 -1.71 -1.96 30.63
CA TYR A 232 -2.31 -2.25 31.94
C TYR A 232 -1.93 -3.61 32.55
N THR A 233 -0.91 -4.29 32.00
CA THR A 233 -0.56 -5.66 32.42
C THR A 233 0.42 -5.69 33.60
N HIS A 234 1.42 -4.81 33.61
CA HIS A 234 2.51 -4.82 34.60
C HIS A 234 2.64 -3.45 35.28
N TYR A 235 2.72 -3.44 36.61
CA TYR A 235 3.05 -2.26 37.41
C TYR A 235 4.12 -2.59 38.46
N PRO A 236 5.33 -1.97 38.40
CA PRO A 236 5.79 -1.02 37.39
C PRO A 236 5.87 -1.64 35.98
N PHE A 237 5.91 -0.81 34.94
CA PHE A 237 6.03 -1.28 33.55
C PHE A 237 7.26 -2.18 33.38
N LYS A 238 7.11 -3.19 32.52
CA LYS A 238 8.17 -4.13 32.19
C LYS A 238 8.68 -3.84 30.77
N TYR A 239 9.98 -3.88 30.61
CA TYR A 239 10.66 -3.64 29.33
C TYR A 239 11.51 -4.85 28.95
N ASP A 240 11.81 -4.97 27.65
CA ASP A 240 12.63 -6.07 27.12
C ASP A 240 14.14 -5.84 27.23
N GLY A 241 14.57 -4.61 27.58
CA GLY A 241 15.96 -4.20 27.69
C GLY A 241 16.73 -4.21 26.36
N LYS A 242 16.03 -4.17 25.21
CA LYS A 242 16.64 -4.28 23.87
C LYS A 242 16.48 -2.99 23.08
N PRO A 243 17.58 -2.33 22.67
CA PRO A 243 17.51 -1.20 21.76
C PRO A 243 16.78 -1.58 20.47
N HIS A 244 15.88 -0.71 20.02
CA HIS A 244 15.10 -0.89 18.80
C HIS A 244 15.12 0.39 17.97
N GLY A 245 15.26 0.23 16.66
CA GLY A 245 15.09 1.34 15.73
C GLY A 245 15.49 1.01 14.29
N GLY A 246 15.88 2.06 13.57
CA GLY A 246 16.05 2.05 12.12
C GLY A 246 15.25 3.18 11.47
N PHE A 247 15.68 3.59 10.28
CA PHE A 247 15.05 4.61 9.45
C PHE A 247 15.33 4.30 7.98
N TYR A 248 14.61 4.96 7.08
CA TYR A 248 14.81 4.89 5.64
C TYR A 248 15.54 6.14 5.18
N THR A 249 16.63 5.93 4.46
CA THR A 249 17.28 7.01 3.71
C THR A 249 16.37 7.51 2.61
N GLN A 250 16.63 8.72 2.12
CA GLN A 250 15.87 9.28 1.01
C GLN A 250 15.97 8.45 -0.27
N ASP A 251 17.10 7.78 -0.50
CA ASP A 251 17.30 6.95 -1.68
C ASP A 251 16.53 5.63 -1.58
N GLU A 252 16.47 5.01 -0.39
CA GLU A 252 15.60 3.85 -0.14
C GLU A 252 14.12 4.20 -0.28
N ILE A 253 13.70 5.39 0.18
CA ILE A 253 12.33 5.87 -0.02
C ILE A 253 12.01 6.02 -1.51
N LYS A 254 12.89 6.66 -2.29
CA LYS A 254 12.71 6.77 -3.74
C LYS A 254 12.62 5.40 -4.42
N GLU A 255 13.42 4.44 -3.96
CA GLU A 255 13.36 3.06 -4.46
C GLU A 255 11.99 2.42 -4.16
N VAL A 256 11.47 2.55 -2.93
CA VAL A 256 10.15 2.03 -2.55
C VAL A 256 9.04 2.71 -3.34
N VAL A 257 9.10 4.03 -3.51
CA VAL A 257 8.13 4.80 -4.28
C VAL A 257 8.12 4.35 -5.75
N ALA A 258 9.29 4.23 -6.37
CA ALA A 258 9.41 3.74 -7.76
C ALA A 258 8.90 2.29 -7.88
N TYR A 259 9.19 1.44 -6.89
CA TYR A 259 8.72 0.07 -6.85
C TYR A 259 7.19 -0.02 -6.75
N ALA A 260 6.57 0.78 -5.88
CA ALA A 260 5.11 0.88 -5.77
C ALA A 260 4.47 1.40 -7.07
N GLN A 261 5.06 2.43 -7.68
CA GLN A 261 4.58 2.99 -8.95
C GLN A 261 4.61 1.98 -10.10
N SER A 262 5.62 1.11 -10.15
CA SER A 262 5.68 0.01 -11.14
C SER A 262 4.49 -0.96 -11.05
N LYS A 263 3.76 -0.91 -9.93
CA LYS A 263 2.58 -1.73 -9.62
C LYS A 263 1.30 -0.89 -9.53
N TYR A 264 1.36 0.35 -10.02
CA TYR A 264 0.26 1.32 -10.00
C TYR A 264 -0.23 1.66 -8.59
N ILE A 265 0.64 1.54 -7.59
CA ILE A 265 0.35 1.90 -6.20
C ILE A 265 0.94 3.28 -5.90
N THR A 266 0.08 4.19 -5.42
CA THR A 266 0.49 5.49 -4.90
C THR A 266 0.94 5.34 -3.46
N VAL A 267 2.09 5.91 -3.10
CA VAL A 267 2.57 5.94 -1.72
C VAL A 267 2.20 7.28 -1.10
N ILE A 268 1.38 7.27 -0.07
CA ILE A 268 1.01 8.44 0.73
C ILE A 268 1.84 8.39 2.01
N PRO A 269 2.80 9.32 2.21
CA PRO A 269 3.52 9.40 3.47
C PRO A 269 2.65 10.05 4.54
N GLU A 270 2.87 9.67 5.79
CA GLU A 270 2.31 10.33 6.96
C GLU A 270 3.41 10.89 7.85
N ILE A 271 3.29 12.18 8.14
CA ILE A 271 4.11 12.89 9.12
C ILE A 271 3.15 13.45 10.18
N GLU A 272 3.13 12.80 11.33
CA GLU A 272 2.24 13.08 12.46
C GLU A 272 2.42 14.50 13.01
N LEU A 273 1.29 15.20 13.18
CA LEU A 273 1.21 16.46 13.93
C LEU A 273 -0.24 16.76 14.37
N PRO A 274 -0.46 17.47 15.48
CA PRO A 274 0.55 17.90 16.45
C PRO A 274 0.84 16.88 17.57
N GLY A 275 0.03 15.81 17.64
CA GLY A 275 0.24 14.65 18.50
C GLY A 275 1.39 13.75 18.02
N HIS A 276 1.56 12.60 18.66
CA HIS A 276 2.53 11.56 18.28
C HIS A 276 3.96 12.08 17.97
N ALA A 277 4.42 13.03 18.77
CA ALA A 277 5.56 13.90 18.46
C ALA A 277 6.84 13.56 19.23
N LEU A 278 6.81 12.60 20.18
CA LEU A 278 7.93 12.41 21.12
C LEU A 278 9.27 12.09 20.46
N ALA A 279 9.31 11.35 19.36
CA ALA A 279 10.57 11.08 18.67
C ALA A 279 11.21 12.36 18.09
N ALA A 280 10.39 13.27 17.55
CA ALA A 280 10.85 14.57 17.05
C ALA A 280 11.27 15.49 18.20
N ILE A 281 10.49 15.54 19.28
CA ILE A 281 10.79 16.34 20.47
C ILE A 281 12.05 15.84 21.19
N ALA A 282 12.29 14.53 21.26
CA ALA A 282 13.54 13.98 21.78
C ALA A 282 14.77 14.38 20.95
N SER A 283 14.58 14.61 19.65
CA SER A 283 15.63 15.04 18.74
C SER A 283 15.88 16.56 18.82
N TYR A 284 14.81 17.33 18.99
CA TYR A 284 14.78 18.79 19.06
C TYR A 284 13.80 19.25 20.16
N PRO A 285 14.24 19.33 21.42
CA PRO A 285 13.38 19.70 22.56
C PRO A 285 12.69 21.06 22.42
N GLU A 286 13.28 21.97 21.65
CA GLU A 286 12.73 23.30 21.31
C GLU A 286 11.37 23.26 20.59
N LEU A 287 10.94 22.09 20.10
CA LEU A 287 9.64 21.87 19.46
C LEU A 287 8.49 21.67 20.48
N SER A 288 8.79 21.51 21.77
CA SER A 288 7.81 21.22 22.83
C SER A 288 7.34 22.47 23.58
N CYS A 289 6.31 22.31 24.43
CA CYS A 289 5.85 23.38 25.32
C CYS A 289 6.80 23.67 26.49
N THR A 290 7.75 22.76 26.76
CA THR A 290 8.71 22.87 27.87
C THR A 290 10.12 22.57 27.36
N PRO A 291 10.70 23.48 26.54
CA PRO A 291 11.90 23.23 25.74
C PRO A 291 13.18 23.00 26.56
N ASP A 292 13.20 23.41 27.83
CA ASP A 292 14.31 23.16 28.75
C ASP A 292 14.30 21.74 29.37
N SER A 293 13.30 20.92 29.03
CA SER A 293 13.18 19.55 29.51
C SER A 293 14.03 18.58 28.69
N THR A 294 14.44 17.49 29.31
CA THR A 294 15.06 16.36 28.60
C THR A 294 13.99 15.35 28.23
N TYR A 295 13.99 14.94 26.97
CA TYR A 295 13.06 13.96 26.42
C TYR A 295 13.82 12.74 25.90
N GLU A 296 13.16 11.59 25.93
CA GLU A 296 13.64 10.36 25.30
C GLU A 296 12.59 9.89 24.29
N VAL A 297 13.03 9.18 23.26
CA VAL A 297 12.10 8.47 22.35
C VAL A 297 11.27 7.48 23.15
N CYS A 298 9.96 7.46 22.92
CA CYS A 298 9.04 6.75 23.81
C CYS A 298 9.25 5.22 23.76
N LYS A 299 9.19 4.60 24.93
CA LYS A 299 9.34 3.14 25.15
C LYS A 299 7.98 2.46 25.39
N LEU A 300 6.93 3.26 25.58
CA LEU A 300 5.58 2.86 25.95
C LEU A 300 4.64 2.98 24.74
N TRP A 301 3.49 2.32 24.84
CA TRP A 301 2.37 2.47 23.89
C TRP A 301 1.29 3.35 24.53
N GLY A 302 0.57 4.12 23.72
CA GLY A 302 -0.55 4.95 24.16
C GLY A 302 -0.44 6.38 23.66
N VAL A 303 -1.16 7.27 24.33
CA VAL A 303 -1.30 8.69 24.01
C VAL A 303 -0.50 9.52 25.02
N PHE A 304 0.27 10.50 24.55
CA PHE A 304 1.20 11.26 25.38
C PHE A 304 0.95 12.76 25.32
N ASP A 305 1.10 13.44 26.46
CA ASP A 305 0.91 14.89 26.57
C ASP A 305 2.03 15.71 25.89
N GLN A 306 3.12 15.05 25.48
CA GLN A 306 4.25 15.70 24.82
C GLN A 306 3.97 15.90 23.33
N VAL A 307 3.15 16.91 23.05
CA VAL A 307 2.74 17.33 21.72
C VAL A 307 3.57 18.53 21.22
N PHE A 308 3.55 18.78 19.92
CA PHE A 308 4.22 19.95 19.35
C PHE A 308 3.64 21.27 19.90
N CYS A 309 4.52 22.23 20.21
CA CYS A 309 4.13 23.58 20.60
C CYS A 309 4.06 24.49 19.36
N PRO A 310 2.94 25.21 19.11
CA PRO A 310 2.76 26.07 17.93
C PRO A 310 3.57 27.37 18.00
N THR A 311 4.89 27.24 18.06
CA THR A 311 5.87 28.33 17.95
C THR A 311 6.27 28.53 16.49
N ASP A 312 6.84 29.68 16.16
CA ASP A 312 7.41 29.89 14.82
C ASP A 312 8.54 28.90 14.52
N THR A 313 9.31 28.48 15.55
CA THR A 313 10.32 27.42 15.44
C THR A 313 9.69 26.11 14.96
N PHE A 314 8.56 25.70 15.55
CA PHE A 314 7.84 24.50 15.12
C PHE A 314 7.35 24.63 13.67
N PHE A 315 6.75 25.75 13.28
CA PHE A 315 6.27 25.91 11.90
C PHE A 315 7.43 25.90 10.90
N GLN A 316 8.55 26.57 11.17
CA GLN A 316 9.75 26.52 10.33
C GLN A 316 10.37 25.11 10.25
N PHE A 317 10.33 24.37 11.36
CA PHE A 317 10.70 22.97 11.41
C PHE A 317 9.82 22.15 10.47
N MET A 318 8.50 22.20 10.66
CA MET A 318 7.53 21.42 9.88
C MET A 318 7.57 21.78 8.39
N GLU A 319 7.67 23.06 8.04
CA GLU A 319 7.84 23.51 6.65
C GLU A 319 9.11 22.91 6.02
N GLY A 320 10.22 22.88 6.77
CA GLY A 320 11.46 22.27 6.29
C GLY A 320 11.40 20.74 6.14
N VAL A 321 10.65 20.05 7.02
CA VAL A 321 10.37 18.61 6.87
C VAL A 321 9.53 18.37 5.62
N MET A 322 8.43 19.12 5.48
CA MET A 322 7.49 18.97 4.38
C MET A 322 8.14 19.31 3.03
N ASP A 323 9.05 20.28 2.97
CA ASP A 323 9.85 20.58 1.77
C ASP A 323 10.57 19.34 1.23
N GLU A 324 11.22 18.56 2.10
CA GLU A 324 11.91 17.34 1.66
C GLU A 324 10.91 16.20 1.37
N VAL A 325 9.84 16.06 2.16
CA VAL A 325 8.81 15.02 1.95
C VAL A 325 8.14 15.17 0.58
N VAL A 326 7.77 16.39 0.15
CA VAL A 326 7.08 16.58 -1.14
C VAL A 326 7.96 16.31 -2.36
N GLU A 327 9.29 16.33 -2.19
CA GLU A 327 10.26 15.92 -3.21
C GLU A 327 10.38 14.39 -3.32
N LEU A 328 10.26 13.67 -2.20
CA LEU A 328 10.39 12.22 -2.13
C LEU A 328 9.12 11.50 -2.60
N PHE A 329 7.95 12.07 -2.30
CA PHE A 329 6.65 11.45 -2.54
C PHE A 329 5.87 12.22 -3.61
N PRO A 330 5.67 11.65 -4.81
CA PRO A 330 4.97 12.32 -5.90
C PRO A 330 3.44 12.37 -5.72
N SER A 331 2.91 11.69 -4.69
CA SER A 331 1.48 11.71 -4.34
C SER A 331 0.91 13.13 -4.30
N SER A 332 -0.31 13.30 -4.78
CA SER A 332 -1.05 14.56 -4.63
C SER A 332 -1.52 14.82 -3.20
N TYR A 333 -1.39 13.81 -2.33
CA TYR A 333 -1.80 13.83 -0.93
C TYR A 333 -0.62 13.53 -0.01
N ILE A 334 -0.56 14.26 1.11
CA ILE A 334 0.29 13.98 2.26
C ILE A 334 -0.63 13.79 3.47
N HIS A 335 -0.44 12.71 4.23
CA HIS A 335 -1.16 12.53 5.48
C HIS A 335 -0.42 13.29 6.58
N ILE A 336 -1.16 14.06 7.39
CA ILE A 336 -0.58 14.86 8.48
C ILE A 336 -0.96 14.31 9.87
N GLY A 337 -1.60 13.15 9.91
CA GLY A 337 -2.09 12.56 11.16
C GLY A 337 -3.20 13.40 11.76
N GLY A 338 -3.00 13.85 12.99
CA GLY A 338 -3.89 14.76 13.71
C GLY A 338 -4.74 14.09 14.78
N ASP A 339 -4.57 12.78 14.96
CA ASP A 339 -5.22 11.96 15.97
C ASP A 339 -4.63 12.20 17.36
N GLU A 340 -5.43 11.80 18.36
CA GLU A 340 -4.99 11.57 19.74
C GLU A 340 -4.02 12.64 20.29
N CYS A 341 -4.33 13.93 20.10
CA CYS A 341 -3.50 15.03 20.59
C CYS A 341 -4.06 15.63 21.89
N PRO A 342 -3.53 15.27 23.09
CA PRO A 342 -3.97 15.89 24.34
C PRO A 342 -3.71 17.38 24.35
N LYS A 343 -4.63 18.12 24.98
CA LYS A 343 -4.58 19.58 25.06
C LYS A 343 -3.88 20.09 26.32
N THR A 344 -3.54 19.20 27.26
CA THR A 344 -3.01 19.53 28.58
C THR A 344 -1.71 20.33 28.54
N ALA A 345 -0.80 20.04 27.60
CA ALA A 345 0.41 20.84 27.44
C ALA A 345 0.11 22.28 27.01
N TRP A 346 -0.86 22.48 26.11
CA TRP A 346 -1.25 23.81 25.65
C TRP A 346 -2.02 24.62 26.70
N GLU A 347 -2.83 23.95 27.53
CA GLU A 347 -3.52 24.56 28.68
C GLU A 347 -2.52 25.20 29.66
N GLN A 348 -1.37 24.56 29.87
CA GLN A 348 -0.35 24.98 30.83
C GLN A 348 0.75 25.86 30.21
N CYS A 349 0.83 25.92 28.88
CA CYS A 349 1.87 26.64 28.16
C CYS A 349 1.53 28.14 28.02
N GLU A 350 2.36 29.02 28.60
CA GLU A 350 2.17 30.47 28.53
C GLU A 350 2.14 30.98 27.07
N HIS A 351 3.02 30.45 26.21
CA HIS A 351 3.03 30.77 24.78
C HIS A 351 1.72 30.38 24.09
N CYS A 352 1.22 29.16 24.32
CA CYS A 352 -0.04 28.69 23.71
C CYS A 352 -1.23 29.54 24.19
N GLN A 353 -1.31 29.81 25.49
CA GLN A 353 -2.38 30.64 26.05
C GLN A 353 -2.32 32.09 25.53
N LYS A 354 -1.12 32.62 25.28
CA LYS A 354 -0.94 33.92 24.64
C LYS A 354 -1.40 33.90 23.19
N LEU A 355 -0.98 32.91 22.40
CA LEU A 355 -1.35 32.75 21.00
C LEU A 355 -2.87 32.59 20.84
N ILE A 356 -3.52 31.80 21.69
CA ILE A 356 -4.99 31.68 21.75
C ILE A 356 -5.66 33.04 21.90
N ARG A 357 -5.16 33.91 22.80
CA ARG A 357 -5.71 35.27 22.98
C ARG A 357 -5.45 36.17 21.77
N GLU A 358 -4.28 36.08 21.15
CA GLU A 358 -3.92 36.86 19.97
C GLU A 358 -4.74 36.49 18.74
N LEU A 359 -5.08 35.20 18.59
CA LEU A 359 -5.93 34.68 17.53
C LEU A 359 -7.44 34.84 17.83
N GLY A 360 -7.81 35.26 19.05
CA GLY A 360 -9.20 35.37 19.48
C GLY A 360 -9.94 34.03 19.52
N LEU A 361 -9.23 32.94 19.84
CA LEU A 361 -9.84 31.61 19.94
C LEU A 361 -10.57 31.47 21.28
N GLU A 362 -11.86 31.16 21.21
CA GLU A 362 -12.73 31.01 22.37
C GLU A 362 -13.45 29.65 22.34
N ASN A 363 -13.89 29.17 23.50
CA ASN A 363 -14.73 27.98 23.57
C ASN A 363 -16.05 28.23 22.81
N ASP A 364 -16.52 27.22 22.09
CA ASP A 364 -17.83 27.23 21.46
C ASP A 364 -18.94 27.37 22.51
N ILE A 365 -19.85 28.30 22.27
CA ILE A 365 -21.06 28.46 23.09
C ILE A 365 -22.17 27.54 22.57
N THR A 366 -22.18 27.25 21.27
CA THR A 366 -23.11 26.35 20.57
C THR A 366 -22.34 25.29 19.78
N PRO A 367 -22.90 24.08 19.58
CA PRO A 367 -22.21 23.04 18.81
C PRO A 367 -21.89 23.47 17.36
N ASN A 368 -20.76 23.00 16.86
CA ASN A 368 -20.33 23.18 15.47
C ASN A 368 -21.30 22.45 14.54
N PRO A 369 -21.73 23.06 13.42
CA PRO A 369 -22.70 22.45 12.50
C PRO A 369 -22.16 21.24 11.71
N VAL A 370 -20.84 21.03 11.67
CA VAL A 370 -20.19 19.94 10.92
C VAL A 370 -20.22 18.63 11.72
N ASP A 371 -19.76 18.67 12.97
CA ASP A 371 -19.62 17.48 13.83
C ASP A 371 -20.64 17.42 14.99
N GLY A 372 -21.39 18.49 15.23
CA GLY A 372 -22.37 18.57 16.32
C GLY A 372 -21.76 18.67 17.73
N ARG A 373 -20.46 18.97 17.88
CA ARG A 373 -19.74 19.10 19.16
C ARG A 373 -19.38 20.56 19.47
N LYS A 374 -19.21 20.87 20.75
CA LYS A 374 -18.62 22.16 21.19
C LYS A 374 -17.12 21.97 21.34
N HIS A 375 -16.34 22.89 20.79
CA HIS A 375 -14.89 22.88 20.89
C HIS A 375 -14.38 23.86 21.93
N THR A 376 -13.32 23.47 22.61
CA THR A 376 -12.45 24.29 23.45
C THR A 376 -11.57 25.19 22.58
N LYS A 377 -11.05 26.26 23.20
CA LYS A 377 -10.05 27.15 22.58
C LYS A 377 -8.75 26.41 22.22
N GLU A 378 -8.38 25.36 22.95
CA GLU A 378 -7.24 24.49 22.63
C GLU A 378 -7.52 23.53 21.47
N GLU A 379 -8.73 22.95 21.33
CA GLU A 379 -9.13 22.24 20.09
C GLU A 379 -9.10 23.17 18.87
N LYS A 380 -9.52 24.43 19.02
CA LYS A 380 -9.36 25.44 17.96
C LYS A 380 -7.91 25.80 17.67
N LEU A 381 -7.01 25.68 18.64
CA LEU A 381 -5.57 25.85 18.42
C LEU A 381 -5.01 24.71 17.56
N GLN A 382 -5.51 23.47 17.72
CA GLN A 382 -5.19 22.36 16.81
C GLN A 382 -5.64 22.67 15.38
N SER A 383 -6.88 23.13 15.19
CA SER A 383 -7.38 23.55 13.87
C SER A 383 -6.51 24.66 13.25
N TYR A 384 -6.01 25.61 14.04
CA TYR A 384 -5.05 26.62 13.58
C TYR A 384 -3.73 26.00 13.08
N ILE A 385 -3.17 25.03 13.81
CA ILE A 385 -1.94 24.30 13.42
C ILE A 385 -2.17 23.58 12.09
N VAL A 386 -3.25 22.79 12.00
CA VAL A 386 -3.63 22.03 10.81
C VAL A 386 -3.82 22.96 9.62
N SER A 387 -4.57 24.05 9.78
CA SER A 387 -4.83 25.03 8.72
C SER A 387 -3.56 25.70 8.21
N ARG A 388 -2.59 25.98 9.09
CA ARG A 388 -1.31 26.59 8.68
C ARG A 388 -0.46 25.60 7.88
N VAL A 389 -0.40 24.33 8.29
CA VAL A 389 0.32 23.28 7.56
C VAL A 389 -0.37 22.95 6.23
N GLU A 390 -1.71 22.86 6.22
CA GLU A 390 -2.51 22.68 5.00
C GLU A 390 -2.20 23.79 3.99
N LYS A 391 -2.28 25.06 4.41
CA LYS A 391 -2.00 26.20 3.53
C LYS A 391 -0.59 26.12 2.94
N TYR A 392 0.38 25.66 3.74
CA TYR A 392 1.74 25.47 3.28
C TYR A 392 1.83 24.35 2.23
N LEU A 393 1.28 23.16 2.49
CA LEU A 393 1.27 22.04 1.54
C LEU A 393 0.49 22.36 0.26
N ASN A 394 -0.63 23.09 0.36
CA ASN A 394 -1.38 23.59 -0.79
C ASN A 394 -0.52 24.50 -1.67
N SER A 395 0.34 25.34 -1.07
CA SER A 395 1.30 26.17 -1.82
C SER A 395 2.36 25.36 -2.59
N LYS A 396 2.58 24.10 -2.18
CA LYS A 396 3.45 23.12 -2.85
C LYS A 396 2.68 22.19 -3.81
N GLY A 397 1.39 22.46 -4.04
CA GLY A 397 0.54 21.66 -4.92
C GLY A 397 0.15 20.30 -4.33
N ARG A 398 0.14 20.17 -3.00
CA ARG A 398 -0.26 18.96 -2.28
C ARG A 398 -1.51 19.24 -1.44
N ASN A 399 -2.43 18.29 -1.41
CA ASN A 399 -3.57 18.32 -0.50
C ASN A 399 -3.23 17.53 0.77
N ILE A 400 -3.89 17.84 1.88
CA ILE A 400 -3.76 17.05 3.11
C ILE A 400 -4.82 15.95 3.21
N ILE A 401 -4.48 14.91 3.95
CA ILE A 401 -5.43 13.97 4.59
C ILE A 401 -5.04 13.95 6.07
N GLY A 402 -6.00 13.77 6.97
CA GLY A 402 -5.74 13.56 8.39
C GLY A 402 -6.80 12.63 8.99
N TRP A 403 -6.53 12.16 10.19
CA TRP A 403 -7.49 11.42 11.02
C TRP A 403 -8.65 12.32 11.44
N ASP A 404 -9.75 11.73 11.90
CA ASP A 404 -11.01 12.47 12.04
C ASP A 404 -10.92 13.68 12.99
N GLU A 405 -9.99 13.66 13.94
CA GLU A 405 -9.76 14.74 14.89
C GLU A 405 -9.25 16.03 14.26
N ILE A 406 -8.82 16.03 12.99
CA ILE A 406 -8.59 17.30 12.28
C ILE A 406 -9.88 18.12 12.10
N LEU A 407 -11.06 17.52 12.29
CA LEU A 407 -12.35 18.24 12.36
C LEU A 407 -12.48 19.06 13.65
N GLU A 408 -11.78 18.69 14.73
CA GLU A 408 -11.85 19.39 16.01
C GLU A 408 -11.42 20.86 15.86
N GLY A 409 -12.27 21.77 16.33
CA GLY A 409 -12.07 23.21 16.17
C GLY A 409 -12.58 23.79 14.85
N GLY A 410 -13.12 22.94 13.97
CA GLY A 410 -13.72 23.28 12.69
C GLY A 410 -12.68 23.37 11.57
N LEU A 411 -12.80 22.49 10.57
CA LEU A 411 -12.09 22.62 9.30
C LEU A 411 -12.71 23.76 8.47
N ALA A 412 -11.87 24.65 7.94
CA ALA A 412 -12.32 25.53 6.87
C ALA A 412 -12.66 24.67 5.65
N PRO A 413 -13.78 24.93 4.94
CA PRO A 413 -14.10 24.17 3.74
C PRO A 413 -12.97 24.35 2.72
N THR A 414 -12.40 23.24 2.25
CA THR A 414 -11.48 23.24 1.12
C THR A 414 -12.22 23.84 -0.08
N PRO A 415 -11.70 24.87 -0.76
CA PRO A 415 -12.32 25.36 -1.99
C PRO A 415 -12.39 24.20 -2.99
N GLN A 416 -13.60 23.88 -3.47
CA GLN A 416 -13.83 22.87 -4.51
C GLN A 416 -13.19 23.26 -5.84
#